data_AF-A0A915UNF4-F1
#
_entry.id   AF-A0A915UNF4-F1
#
_cell.length_a   1.000
_cell.length_b   1.000
_cell.length_c   1.000
_cell.angle_alpha   90.00
_cell.angle_beta   90.00
_cell.angle_gamma   90.00
#
_symmetry.space_group_name_H-M   'P 1'
#
loop_
_entity.id
_entity.type
_entity.pdbx_description
1 polymer ?
#
loop_
_entity_poly.entity_id
_entity_poly.type
_entity_poly.pdbx_seq_one_letter_code
_entity_poly.pdbx_strand_id
1 'polypeptide(L)'
;MARPTVLVVDPETHRRQELSQGLASFGYEVVAAGDEAEGRKFALGLGPQVVVADAKLGGFGDATILGEFAAESKPLLILLVETEAAAEEVPEEAYAVPTQGLTTKALLRKLRTVLVGKEVGLKADERLESLLGDESALAFFDLLPLLQRSVVTGRVLFAGGEVALEGGEVIAARLGPARGVKAFARLGRVGHGTYRVLLGLPGAEREIREDLLTLMATAIEDQHTFNELVGQFPGLEARVQVVMGPGFFATQFTTAQQQILGASQDSPSLRELLDRVPLLDGQVLAELVRLKELGFVAFAEPELKVRVVTDSTADLPPEVAAQHHIQVVPVTVFLGEEIHKDGVDITPRDFYRRLASDKDIHPRTNPPTPGEFLTFYRQLVEKSDLVSVHVSEKMSQTIVHARQAVAENRDKLESLAANRGVLQLEIVDSRSVSVALGLLALFAARMALRGLRPAEIRERLEDMRERVHMIFVVDTLEYLARGGRIGKARALLGQMLGIKPILTVADGEVAPLDKVRGGRAAHPRVIQLFKERVDATQPAVVAIAHAQAPVWADRLKNLIQENFQVTEFLECEAGPGVGANVGPGAVAAAMFQPREDEAALIAPLPRG
;
A
#
# COMPACT_ATOMS: atom_id res chain seq x y z
N MET A 1 13.24 -22.95 -24.20
CA MET A 1 13.35 -24.23 -23.46
C MET A 1 12.28 -25.17 -24.00
N ALA A 2 12.54 -26.47 -24.04
CA ALA A 2 11.51 -27.45 -24.34
C ALA A 2 10.41 -27.36 -23.26
N ARG A 3 9.13 -27.37 -23.68
CA ARG A 3 7.99 -27.43 -22.75
C ARG A 3 8.01 -28.77 -22.01
N PRO A 4 7.43 -28.85 -20.80
CA PRO A 4 7.46 -30.08 -20.03
C PRO A 4 6.80 -31.23 -20.76
N THR A 5 7.41 -32.42 -20.67
CA THR A 5 6.77 -33.66 -21.08
C THR A 5 5.67 -34.00 -20.08
N VAL A 6 4.45 -34.19 -20.59
CA VAL A 6 3.25 -34.51 -19.81
C VAL A 6 2.82 -35.94 -20.11
N LEU A 7 2.74 -36.76 -19.06
CA LEU A 7 2.16 -38.10 -19.15
C LEU A 7 0.69 -38.04 -18.74
N VAL A 8 -0.22 -38.48 -19.62
CA VAL A 8 -1.65 -38.60 -19.33
C VAL A 8 -2.00 -40.08 -19.16
N VAL A 9 -2.36 -40.50 -17.95
CA VAL A 9 -2.73 -41.88 -17.60
C VAL A 9 -4.21 -41.93 -17.25
N ASP A 10 -5.05 -42.38 -18.19
CA ASP A 10 -6.49 -42.27 -18.03
C ASP A 10 -7.17 -43.45 -18.73
N PRO A 11 -7.96 -44.29 -18.03
CA PRO A 11 -8.63 -45.43 -18.67
C PRO A 11 -9.71 -44.99 -19.67
N GLU A 12 -10.27 -43.79 -19.52
CA GLU A 12 -11.30 -43.27 -20.41
C GLU A 12 -10.69 -42.81 -21.74
N THR A 13 -10.87 -43.62 -22.79
CA THR A 13 -10.21 -43.38 -24.09
C THR A 13 -10.55 -42.04 -24.73
N HIS A 14 -11.80 -41.59 -24.64
CA HIS A 14 -12.22 -40.30 -25.21
C HIS A 14 -11.57 -39.12 -24.48
N ARG A 15 -11.68 -39.09 -23.15
CA ARG A 15 -11.07 -38.06 -22.30
C ARG A 15 -9.55 -38.02 -22.46
N ARG A 16 -8.89 -39.19 -22.45
CA ARG A 16 -7.45 -39.31 -22.71
C ARG A 16 -7.04 -38.66 -24.03
N GLN A 17 -7.74 -38.98 -25.12
CA GLN A 17 -7.42 -38.42 -26.45
C GLN A 17 -7.62 -36.89 -26.51
N GLU A 18 -8.73 -36.39 -25.99
CA GLU A 18 -9.02 -34.94 -25.98
C GLU A 18 -8.04 -34.17 -25.09
N LEU A 19 -7.69 -34.72 -23.92
CA LEU A 19 -6.67 -34.15 -23.04
C LEU A 19 -5.31 -34.10 -23.74
N SER A 20 -4.89 -35.20 -24.36
CA SER A 20 -3.62 -35.27 -25.07
C SER A 20 -3.55 -34.31 -26.25
N GLN A 21 -4.59 -34.24 -27.08
CA GLN A 21 -4.66 -33.31 -28.20
C GLN A 21 -4.69 -31.85 -27.73
N GLY A 22 -5.47 -31.55 -26.69
CA GLY A 22 -5.57 -30.20 -26.14
C GLY A 22 -4.24 -29.72 -25.56
N LEU A 23 -3.56 -30.55 -24.77
CA LEU A 23 -2.24 -30.24 -24.23
C LEU A 23 -1.19 -30.11 -25.36
N ALA A 24 -1.19 -31.03 -26.34
CA ALA A 24 -0.31 -30.93 -27.50
C ALA A 24 -0.53 -29.64 -28.31
N SER A 25 -1.78 -29.15 -28.42
CA SER A 25 -2.09 -27.87 -29.08
C SER A 25 -1.50 -26.65 -28.38
N PHE A 26 -1.20 -26.76 -27.08
CA PHE A 26 -0.44 -25.77 -26.33
C PHE A 26 1.08 -25.98 -26.43
N GLY A 27 1.55 -26.97 -27.20
CA GLY A 27 2.97 -27.25 -27.42
C GLY A 27 3.62 -28.14 -26.36
N TYR A 28 2.84 -28.79 -25.49
CA TYR A 28 3.37 -29.83 -24.59
C TYR A 28 3.71 -31.09 -25.37
N GLU A 29 4.81 -31.75 -25.00
CA GLU A 29 5.08 -33.11 -25.46
C GLU A 29 4.24 -34.07 -24.62
N VAL A 30 3.24 -34.71 -25.23
CA VAL A 30 2.29 -35.54 -24.49
C VAL A 30 2.49 -37.01 -24.80
N VAL A 31 2.64 -37.80 -23.75
CA VAL A 31 2.60 -39.26 -23.80
C VAL A 31 1.33 -39.73 -23.10
N ALA A 32 0.64 -40.72 -23.65
CA ALA A 32 -0.61 -41.21 -23.12
C ALA A 32 -0.52 -42.70 -22.78
N ALA A 33 -1.13 -43.10 -21.67
CA ALA A 33 -1.26 -44.49 -21.24
C ALA A 33 -2.72 -44.81 -20.91
N GLY A 34 -3.17 -46.00 -21.29
CA GLY A 34 -4.55 -46.45 -21.05
C GLY A 34 -4.78 -47.11 -19.70
N ASP A 35 -3.71 -47.56 -19.03
CA ASP A 35 -3.80 -48.28 -17.77
C ASP A 35 -2.61 -47.99 -16.84
N GLU A 36 -2.69 -48.50 -15.60
CA GLU A 36 -1.67 -48.31 -14.57
C GLU A 36 -0.31 -48.89 -14.98
N ALA A 37 -0.27 -50.08 -15.56
CA ALA A 37 0.98 -50.78 -15.85
C ALA A 37 1.78 -50.06 -16.95
N GLU A 38 1.09 -49.66 -18.01
CA GLU A 38 1.64 -48.83 -19.07
C GLU A 38 2.03 -47.44 -18.55
N GLY A 39 1.18 -46.82 -17.72
CA GLY A 39 1.43 -45.53 -17.10
C GLY A 39 2.70 -45.52 -16.26
N ARG A 40 2.86 -46.50 -15.35
CA ARG A 40 4.08 -46.64 -14.51
C ARG A 40 5.32 -46.85 -15.36
N LYS A 41 5.24 -47.70 -16.39
CA LYS A 41 6.35 -47.95 -17.31
C LYS A 41 6.82 -46.66 -18.01
N PHE A 42 5.88 -45.85 -18.50
CA PHE A 42 6.21 -44.57 -19.13
C PHE A 42 6.69 -43.53 -18.12
N ALA A 43 6.10 -43.47 -16.92
CA ALA A 43 6.53 -42.55 -15.88
C ALA A 43 8.01 -42.77 -15.52
N LEU A 44 8.42 -44.02 -15.27
CA LEU A 44 9.80 -44.35 -14.90
C LEU A 44 10.77 -44.31 -16.08
N GLY A 45 10.31 -44.71 -17.28
CA GLY A 45 11.15 -44.77 -18.47
C GLY A 45 11.42 -43.40 -19.10
N LEU A 46 10.47 -42.47 -19.01
CA LEU A 46 10.57 -41.15 -19.64
C LEU A 46 10.97 -40.04 -18.66
N GLY A 47 10.70 -40.20 -17.37
CA GLY A 47 10.90 -39.14 -16.37
C GLY A 47 10.10 -37.88 -16.70
N PRO A 48 8.76 -37.96 -16.89
CA PRO A 48 7.96 -36.80 -17.25
C PRO A 48 8.02 -35.75 -16.15
N GLN A 49 7.86 -34.48 -16.52
CA GLN A 49 7.84 -33.39 -15.54
C GLN A 49 6.45 -33.20 -14.93
N VAL A 50 5.42 -33.73 -15.59
CA VAL A 50 4.03 -33.69 -15.12
C VAL A 50 3.35 -35.02 -15.44
N VAL A 51 2.60 -35.54 -14.47
CA VAL A 51 1.71 -36.69 -14.63
C VAL A 51 0.28 -36.24 -14.34
N VAL A 52 -0.60 -36.42 -15.32
CA VAL A 52 -2.06 -36.27 -15.15
C VAL A 52 -2.65 -37.66 -15.14
N ALA A 53 -3.23 -38.09 -14.03
CA ALA A 53 -3.74 -39.46 -13.88
C ALA A 53 -5.17 -39.49 -13.36
N ASP A 54 -5.97 -40.48 -13.77
CA ASP A 54 -7.23 -40.78 -13.11
C ASP A 54 -6.97 -41.34 -11.70
N ALA A 55 -7.61 -40.76 -10.69
CA ALA A 55 -7.40 -41.14 -9.29
C ALA A 55 -7.80 -42.59 -8.96
N LYS A 56 -8.60 -43.25 -9.81
CA LYS A 56 -8.99 -44.66 -9.65
C LYS A 56 -7.86 -45.64 -9.99
N LEU A 57 -6.78 -45.17 -10.61
CA LEU A 57 -5.63 -46.01 -10.94
C LEU A 57 -4.73 -46.18 -9.71
N GLY A 58 -4.45 -47.43 -9.37
CA GLY A 58 -3.52 -47.79 -8.29
C GLY A 58 -2.14 -47.17 -8.54
N GLY A 59 -1.43 -46.83 -7.46
CA GLY A 59 -0.11 -46.21 -7.58
C GLY A 59 -0.09 -44.71 -7.87
N PHE A 60 -1.07 -44.22 -8.64
CA PHE A 60 -1.21 -42.80 -8.94
C PHE A 60 -2.16 -42.12 -7.95
N GLY A 61 -3.34 -42.70 -7.70
CA GLY A 61 -4.36 -42.10 -6.82
C GLY A 61 -3.91 -41.91 -5.37
N ASP A 62 -3.04 -42.78 -4.87
CA ASP A 62 -2.43 -42.71 -3.53
C ASP A 62 -1.08 -41.97 -3.51
N ALA A 63 -0.69 -41.37 -4.64
CA ALA A 63 0.58 -40.69 -4.88
C ALA A 63 1.86 -41.53 -4.62
N THR A 64 1.74 -42.86 -4.44
CA THR A 64 2.90 -43.72 -4.14
C THR A 64 3.94 -43.73 -5.25
N ILE A 65 3.50 -43.52 -6.50
CA ILE A 65 4.38 -43.35 -7.67
C ILE A 65 5.44 -42.26 -7.48
N LEU A 66 5.15 -41.21 -6.71
CA LEU A 66 6.13 -40.15 -6.43
C LEU A 66 7.31 -40.65 -5.60
N GLY A 67 7.14 -41.71 -4.81
CA GLY A 67 8.20 -42.37 -4.04
C GLY A 67 9.20 -43.14 -4.91
N GLU A 68 8.84 -43.43 -6.16
CA GLU A 68 9.71 -44.14 -7.11
C GLU A 68 10.65 -43.19 -7.87
N PHE A 69 10.47 -41.88 -7.73
CA PHE A 69 11.35 -40.85 -8.27
C PHE A 69 12.32 -40.33 -7.21
N ALA A 70 13.53 -39.97 -7.65
CA ALA A 70 14.44 -39.17 -6.83
C ALA A 70 13.78 -37.83 -6.44
N ALA A 71 14.06 -37.34 -5.23
CA ALA A 71 13.39 -36.15 -4.67
C ALA A 71 13.47 -34.92 -5.58
N GLU A 72 14.59 -34.73 -6.27
CA GLU A 72 14.85 -33.59 -7.18
C GLU A 72 14.20 -33.75 -8.56
N SER A 73 13.68 -34.95 -8.87
CA SER A 73 13.11 -35.31 -10.18
C SER A 73 11.65 -35.72 -10.10
N LYS A 74 10.98 -35.47 -8.97
CA LYS A 74 9.57 -35.82 -8.78
C LYS A 74 8.70 -35.05 -9.79
N PRO A 75 7.82 -35.75 -10.54
CA PRO A 75 6.85 -35.07 -11.39
C PRO A 75 5.85 -34.28 -10.55
N LEU A 76 5.27 -33.25 -11.16
CA LEU A 76 4.02 -32.68 -10.66
C LEU A 76 2.90 -33.69 -10.92
N LEU A 77 2.22 -34.15 -9.87
CA LEU A 77 1.09 -35.07 -9.99
C LEU A 77 -0.23 -34.29 -9.96
N ILE A 78 -1.07 -34.51 -10.96
CA ILE A 78 -2.43 -33.97 -11.06
C ILE A 78 -3.40 -35.15 -11.17
N LEU A 79 -4.30 -35.28 -10.21
CA LEU A 79 -5.28 -36.34 -10.13
C LEU A 79 -6.65 -35.86 -10.60
N LEU A 80 -7.19 -36.56 -11.60
CA LEU A 80 -8.57 -36.41 -12.05
C LEU A 80 -9.46 -37.19 -11.08
N VAL A 81 -10.21 -36.46 -10.26
CA VAL A 81 -11.12 -37.04 -9.27
C VAL A 81 -12.57 -36.88 -9.73
N GLU A 82 -13.45 -37.76 -9.29
CA GLU A 82 -14.85 -37.73 -9.73
C GLU A 82 -15.58 -36.51 -9.17
N THR A 83 -15.47 -36.24 -7.86
CA THR A 83 -16.23 -35.21 -7.15
C THR A 83 -15.32 -34.25 -6.38
N GLU A 84 -15.87 -33.11 -5.94
CA GLU A 84 -15.15 -32.20 -5.02
C GLU A 84 -14.86 -32.86 -3.67
N ALA A 85 -15.76 -33.70 -3.16
CA ALA A 85 -15.51 -34.45 -1.91
C ALA A 85 -14.31 -35.40 -2.04
N ALA A 86 -14.17 -36.07 -3.20
CA ALA A 86 -13.02 -36.92 -3.48
C ALA A 86 -11.71 -36.12 -3.64
N ALA A 87 -11.79 -34.80 -3.91
CA ALA A 87 -10.61 -33.94 -3.97
C ALA A 87 -10.00 -33.69 -2.58
N GLU A 88 -10.81 -33.71 -1.52
CA GLU A 88 -10.34 -33.55 -0.13
C GLU A 88 -9.55 -34.76 0.37
N GLU A 89 -9.72 -35.92 -0.25
CA GLU A 89 -9.01 -37.16 0.07
C GLU A 89 -7.66 -37.30 -0.67
N VAL A 90 -7.33 -36.36 -1.54
CA VAL A 90 -6.08 -36.36 -2.33
C VAL A 90 -4.89 -35.96 -1.45
N PRO A 91 -3.74 -36.67 -1.53
CA PRO A 91 -2.53 -36.29 -0.80
C PRO A 91 -2.07 -34.86 -1.11
N GLU A 92 -1.49 -34.17 -0.12
CA GLU A 92 -1.01 -32.78 -0.26
C GLU A 92 0.06 -32.62 -1.36
N GLU A 93 0.74 -33.72 -1.72
CA GLU A 93 1.74 -33.75 -2.79
C GLU A 93 1.17 -33.73 -4.21
N ALA A 94 -0.16 -33.83 -4.37
CA ALA A 94 -0.85 -33.85 -5.65
C ALA A 94 -1.92 -32.75 -5.77
N TYR A 95 -2.21 -32.35 -7.01
CA TYR A 95 -3.34 -31.46 -7.30
C TYR A 95 -4.57 -32.29 -7.63
N ALA A 96 -5.71 -31.98 -7.01
CA ALA A 96 -6.98 -32.61 -7.34
C ALA A 96 -7.78 -31.77 -8.35
N VAL A 97 -8.31 -32.41 -9.39
CA VAL A 97 -9.19 -31.77 -10.39
C VAL A 97 -10.51 -32.53 -10.47
N PRO A 98 -11.58 -32.01 -9.85
CA PRO A 98 -12.92 -32.59 -9.98
C PRO A 98 -13.38 -32.59 -11.43
N THR A 99 -13.88 -33.73 -11.90
CA THR A 99 -14.28 -33.93 -13.30
C THR A 99 -15.79 -33.88 -13.50
N GLN A 100 -16.60 -34.18 -12.47
CA GLN A 100 -18.05 -34.18 -12.56
C GLN A 100 -18.60 -32.80 -12.98
N GLY A 101 -19.46 -32.80 -14.00
CA GLY A 101 -20.09 -31.59 -14.52
C GLY A 101 -19.17 -30.68 -15.35
N LEU A 102 -17.89 -31.04 -15.52
CA LEU A 102 -16.97 -30.30 -16.40
C LEU A 102 -16.97 -30.87 -17.82
N THR A 103 -16.96 -29.97 -18.79
CA THR A 103 -16.59 -30.33 -20.16
C THR A 103 -15.09 -30.56 -20.26
N THR A 104 -14.64 -31.35 -21.24
CA THR A 104 -13.19 -31.56 -21.46
C THR A 104 -12.45 -30.25 -21.73
N LYS A 105 -13.10 -29.26 -22.33
CA LYS A 105 -12.54 -27.90 -22.50
C LYS A 105 -12.34 -27.18 -21.16
N ALA A 106 -13.27 -27.32 -20.22
CA ALA A 106 -13.14 -26.76 -18.88
C ALA A 106 -12.05 -27.49 -18.08
N LEU A 107 -11.95 -28.81 -18.24
CA LEU A 107 -10.90 -29.63 -17.63
C LEU A 107 -9.51 -29.23 -18.15
N LEU A 108 -9.34 -29.14 -19.48
CA LEU A 108 -8.13 -28.64 -20.13
C LEU A 108 -7.72 -27.26 -19.64
N ARG A 109 -8.69 -26.36 -19.39
CA ARG A 109 -8.40 -25.04 -18.85
C ARG A 109 -7.81 -25.14 -17.44
N LYS A 110 -8.39 -25.94 -16.55
CA LYS A 110 -7.88 -26.15 -15.18
C LYS A 110 -6.47 -26.78 -15.20
N LEU A 111 -6.26 -27.80 -16.03
CA LEU A 111 -4.93 -28.41 -16.22
C LEU A 111 -3.92 -27.38 -16.72
N ARG A 112 -4.30 -26.55 -17.70
CA ARG A 112 -3.44 -25.48 -18.22
C ARG A 112 -3.10 -24.46 -17.14
N THR A 113 -4.02 -24.12 -16.24
CA THR A 113 -3.72 -23.25 -15.08
C THR A 113 -2.58 -23.82 -14.26
N VAL A 114 -2.66 -25.08 -13.84
CA VAL A 114 -1.62 -25.71 -13.02
C VAL A 114 -0.28 -25.78 -13.77
N LEU A 115 -0.31 -26.14 -15.05
CA LEU A 115 0.89 -26.25 -15.89
C LEU A 115 1.59 -24.90 -16.06
N VAL A 116 0.84 -23.85 -16.43
CA VAL A 116 1.39 -22.49 -16.55
C VAL A 116 1.91 -22.02 -15.20
N GLY A 117 1.19 -22.28 -14.10
CA GLY A 117 1.65 -21.98 -12.74
C GLY A 117 3.03 -22.58 -12.45
N LYS A 118 3.23 -23.85 -12.77
CA LYS A 118 4.54 -24.50 -12.64
C LYS A 118 5.63 -23.85 -13.51
N GLU A 119 5.31 -23.48 -14.74
CA GLU A 119 6.27 -22.84 -15.67
C GLU A 119 6.70 -21.44 -15.21
N VAL A 120 5.78 -20.67 -14.64
CA VAL A 120 6.02 -19.27 -14.23
C VAL A 120 6.35 -19.12 -12.75
N GLY A 121 6.31 -20.21 -11.97
CA GLY A 121 6.59 -20.21 -10.54
C GLY A 121 5.45 -19.65 -9.67
N LEU A 122 4.20 -19.73 -10.14
CA LEU A 122 3.02 -19.28 -9.41
C LEU A 122 2.13 -20.46 -8.98
N LYS A 123 1.46 -20.29 -7.84
CA LYS A 123 0.48 -21.28 -7.35
C LYS A 123 -0.88 -21.03 -7.95
N ALA A 124 -1.60 -22.09 -8.31
CA ALA A 124 -3.01 -22.00 -8.64
C ALA A 124 -3.85 -21.77 -7.37
N ASP A 125 -4.98 -21.09 -7.50
CA ASP A 125 -6.00 -21.05 -6.44
C ASP A 125 -6.64 -22.44 -6.24
N GLU A 126 -7.37 -22.62 -5.14
CA GLU A 126 -7.99 -23.91 -4.79
C GLU A 126 -8.93 -24.44 -5.88
N ARG A 127 -9.51 -23.54 -6.68
CA ARG A 127 -10.43 -23.88 -7.78
C ARG A 127 -9.72 -24.08 -9.12
N LEU A 128 -8.41 -23.87 -9.20
CA LEU A 128 -7.61 -23.93 -10.42
C LEU A 128 -8.13 -23.01 -11.54
N GLU A 129 -8.74 -21.89 -11.17
CA GLU A 129 -9.30 -20.90 -12.08
C GLU A 129 -8.33 -19.74 -12.33
N SER A 130 -7.43 -19.49 -11.38
CA SER A 130 -6.45 -18.41 -11.46
C SER A 130 -5.11 -18.82 -10.86
N LEU A 131 -4.05 -18.11 -11.27
CA LEU A 131 -2.77 -18.14 -10.57
C LEU A 131 -2.69 -16.96 -9.61
N LEU A 132 -2.18 -17.20 -8.41
CA LEU A 132 -1.98 -16.20 -7.38
C LEU A 132 -0.51 -15.81 -7.34
N GLY A 133 -0.24 -14.50 -7.36
CA GLY A 133 1.11 -13.96 -7.27
C GLY A 133 1.19 -12.76 -6.33
N ASP A 134 2.41 -12.45 -5.93
CA ASP A 134 2.76 -11.33 -5.08
C ASP A 134 3.98 -10.62 -5.68
N GLU A 135 3.89 -9.31 -5.84
CA GLU A 135 4.94 -8.49 -6.43
C GLU A 135 6.23 -8.45 -5.61
N SER A 136 6.15 -8.70 -4.30
CA SER A 136 7.35 -8.86 -3.45
C SER A 136 8.16 -10.11 -3.80
N ALA A 137 7.53 -11.12 -4.39
CA ALA A 137 8.16 -12.37 -4.80
C ALA A 137 8.46 -12.43 -6.31
N LEU A 138 7.57 -11.91 -7.14
CA LEU A 138 7.72 -11.86 -8.59
C LEU A 138 7.14 -10.56 -9.14
N ALA A 139 8.03 -9.61 -9.44
CA ALA A 139 7.68 -8.27 -9.85
C ALA A 139 7.00 -8.22 -11.24
N PHE A 140 6.27 -7.14 -11.51
CA PHE A 140 5.54 -6.93 -12.75
C PHE A 140 6.39 -7.17 -14.02
N PHE A 141 7.58 -6.56 -14.08
CA PHE A 141 8.47 -6.67 -15.24
C PHE A 141 9.18 -8.02 -15.35
N ASP A 142 9.23 -8.82 -14.27
CA ASP A 142 9.78 -10.18 -14.29
C ASP A 142 8.70 -11.22 -14.67
N LEU A 143 7.46 -10.95 -14.30
CA LEU A 143 6.29 -11.78 -14.62
C LEU A 143 6.02 -11.82 -16.13
N LEU A 144 6.02 -10.67 -16.82
CA LEU A 144 5.60 -10.60 -18.21
C LEU A 144 6.45 -11.45 -19.16
N PRO A 145 7.80 -11.47 -19.08
CA PRO A 145 8.62 -12.38 -19.87
C PRO A 145 8.31 -13.86 -19.61
N LEU A 146 7.96 -14.23 -18.37
CA LEU A 146 7.54 -15.61 -18.05
C LEU A 146 6.22 -15.95 -18.76
N LEU A 147 5.22 -15.08 -18.67
CA LEU A 147 3.93 -15.26 -19.33
C LEU A 147 4.05 -15.27 -20.87
N GLN A 148 4.95 -14.46 -21.43
CA GLN A 148 5.25 -14.45 -22.86
C GLN A 148 5.86 -15.79 -23.32
N ARG A 149 6.87 -16.30 -22.58
CA ARG A 149 7.48 -17.60 -22.87
C ARG A 149 6.48 -18.76 -22.78
N SER A 150 5.53 -18.67 -21.84
CA SER A 150 4.44 -19.64 -21.69
C SER A 150 3.29 -19.45 -22.69
N VAL A 151 3.36 -18.44 -23.58
CA VAL A 151 2.35 -18.15 -24.62
C VAL A 151 0.95 -18.00 -23.99
N VAL A 152 0.89 -17.25 -22.90
CA VAL A 152 -0.33 -17.07 -22.11
C VAL A 152 -1.33 -16.19 -22.86
N THR A 153 -2.58 -16.64 -22.92
CA THR A 153 -3.73 -15.83 -23.34
C THR A 153 -4.64 -15.68 -22.15
N GLY A 154 -5.04 -14.45 -21.83
CA GLY A 154 -5.82 -14.16 -20.63
C GLY A 154 -5.62 -12.75 -20.10
N ARG A 155 -5.73 -12.59 -18.78
CA ARG A 155 -5.57 -11.30 -18.09
C ARG A 155 -4.72 -11.43 -16.84
N VAL A 156 -3.97 -10.39 -16.52
CA VAL A 156 -3.35 -10.20 -15.21
C VAL A 156 -4.09 -9.08 -14.51
N LEU A 157 -4.68 -9.37 -13.35
CA LEU A 157 -5.45 -8.43 -12.54
C LEU A 157 -4.61 -7.95 -11.36
N PHE A 158 -4.47 -6.63 -11.26
CA PHE A 158 -3.78 -5.93 -10.18
C PHE A 158 -4.77 -5.12 -9.35
N ALA A 159 -4.31 -4.55 -8.23
CA ALA A 159 -5.09 -3.60 -7.46
C ALA A 159 -5.38 -2.33 -8.29
N GLY A 160 -6.56 -2.25 -8.91
CA GLY A 160 -7.02 -1.07 -9.66
C GLY A 160 -6.71 -1.09 -11.17
N GLY A 161 -6.08 -2.14 -11.70
CA GLY A 161 -5.74 -2.23 -13.12
C GLY A 161 -5.63 -3.66 -13.66
N GLU A 162 -5.50 -3.77 -14.98
CA GLU A 162 -5.36 -5.06 -15.66
C GLU A 162 -4.43 -4.96 -16.88
N VAL A 163 -3.79 -6.09 -17.21
CA VAL A 163 -3.08 -6.31 -18.49
C VAL A 163 -3.76 -7.48 -19.21
N ALA A 164 -4.15 -7.27 -20.47
CA ALA A 164 -4.66 -8.32 -21.33
C ALA A 164 -3.54 -8.91 -22.19
N LEU A 165 -3.51 -10.23 -22.26
CA LEU A 165 -2.50 -11.01 -22.97
C LEU A 165 -3.15 -11.86 -24.05
N GLU A 166 -2.55 -11.90 -25.24
CA GLU A 166 -2.95 -12.79 -26.33
C GLU A 166 -1.70 -13.45 -26.93
N GLY A 167 -1.64 -14.78 -26.87
CA GLY A 167 -0.46 -15.51 -27.37
C GLY A 167 0.85 -15.12 -26.69
N GLY A 168 0.81 -14.63 -25.44
CA GLY A 168 1.98 -14.13 -24.71
C GLY A 168 2.31 -12.66 -24.98
N GLU A 169 1.66 -12.00 -25.93
CA GLU A 169 1.82 -10.58 -26.20
C GLU A 169 0.89 -9.75 -25.32
N VAL A 170 1.36 -8.59 -24.87
CA VAL A 170 0.53 -7.59 -24.20
C VAL A 170 -0.28 -6.84 -25.25
N ILE A 171 -1.60 -7.01 -25.24
CA ILE A 171 -2.48 -6.42 -26.24
C ILE A 171 -3.25 -5.20 -25.73
N ALA A 172 -3.44 -5.09 -24.42
CA ALA A 172 -4.07 -3.95 -23.79
C ALA A 172 -3.64 -3.85 -22.33
N ALA A 173 -3.68 -2.63 -21.80
CA ALA A 173 -3.49 -2.35 -20.38
C ALA A 173 -4.47 -1.26 -19.94
N ARG A 174 -4.93 -1.34 -18.69
CA ARG A 174 -5.86 -0.36 -18.09
C ARG A 174 -5.47 -0.10 -16.64
N LEU A 175 -5.48 1.16 -16.25
CA LEU A 175 -5.31 1.59 -14.86
C LEU A 175 -6.04 2.92 -14.67
N GLY A 176 -7.12 2.92 -13.88
CA GLY A 176 -7.98 4.09 -13.75
C GLY A 176 -8.47 4.58 -15.13
N PRO A 177 -8.31 5.88 -15.46
CA PRO A 177 -8.66 6.42 -16.78
C PRO A 177 -7.63 6.12 -17.88
N ALA A 178 -6.41 5.70 -17.52
CA ALA A 178 -5.35 5.44 -18.49
C ALA A 178 -5.57 4.13 -19.24
N ARG A 179 -5.19 4.11 -20.52
CA ARG A 179 -5.26 2.94 -21.41
C ARG A 179 -3.96 2.76 -22.21
N GLY A 180 -3.77 1.58 -22.77
CA GLY A 180 -2.65 1.27 -23.68
C GLY A 180 -1.28 1.41 -23.03
N VAL A 181 -0.30 1.90 -23.77
CA VAL A 181 1.10 2.06 -23.33
C VAL A 181 1.21 2.91 -22.06
N LYS A 182 0.40 3.97 -21.93
CA LYS A 182 0.37 4.82 -20.73
C LYS A 182 -0.07 4.05 -19.48
N ALA A 183 -1.14 3.24 -19.59
CA ALA A 183 -1.58 2.39 -18.49
C ALA A 183 -0.51 1.36 -18.12
N PHE A 184 0.12 0.74 -19.12
CA PHE A 184 1.21 -0.21 -18.91
C PHE A 184 2.38 0.45 -18.16
N ALA A 185 2.80 1.65 -18.56
CA ALA A 185 3.86 2.41 -17.89
C ALA A 185 3.50 2.80 -16.46
N ARG A 186 2.23 3.13 -16.19
CA ARG A 186 1.75 3.36 -14.81
C ARG A 186 1.74 2.08 -13.98
N LEU A 187 1.30 0.97 -14.55
CA LEU A 187 1.32 -0.33 -13.87
C LEU A 187 2.73 -0.73 -13.43
N GLY A 188 3.76 -0.46 -14.25
CA GLY A 188 5.16 -0.70 -13.89
C GLY A 188 5.72 0.21 -12.79
N ARG A 189 5.04 1.32 -12.44
CA ARG A 189 5.46 2.26 -11.39
C ARG A 189 4.88 1.94 -10.01
N VAL A 190 3.71 1.30 -9.97
CA VAL A 190 2.93 1.13 -8.75
C VAL A 190 3.18 -0.27 -8.19
N GLY A 191 3.51 -0.35 -6.90
CA GLY A 191 3.48 -1.60 -6.17
C GLY A 191 2.02 -2.03 -5.93
N HIS A 192 1.54 -3.03 -6.65
CA HIS A 192 0.18 -3.58 -6.60
C HIS A 192 -0.02 -4.64 -5.50
N GLY A 193 1.06 -5.10 -4.86
CA GLY A 193 0.99 -6.17 -3.87
C GLY A 193 0.61 -7.50 -4.52
N THR A 194 -0.53 -8.08 -4.15
CA THR A 194 -1.00 -9.35 -4.73
C THR A 194 -1.71 -9.15 -6.08
N TYR A 195 -1.48 -10.07 -7.02
CA TYR A 195 -2.14 -10.08 -8.33
C TYR A 195 -2.68 -11.47 -8.68
N ARG A 196 -3.59 -11.53 -9.66
CA ARG A 196 -4.14 -12.78 -10.20
C ARG A 196 -3.96 -12.90 -11.70
N VAL A 197 -3.51 -14.06 -12.18
CA VAL A 197 -3.45 -14.38 -13.62
C VAL A 197 -4.64 -15.26 -13.97
N LEU A 198 -5.51 -14.78 -14.85
CA LEU A 198 -6.67 -15.49 -15.38
C LEU A 198 -6.34 -15.99 -16.78
N LEU A 199 -6.34 -17.30 -16.98
CA LEU A 199 -6.16 -17.90 -18.32
C LEU A 199 -7.48 -17.97 -19.08
N GLY A 200 -7.45 -17.66 -20.38
CA GLY A 200 -8.62 -17.76 -21.24
C GLY A 200 -8.72 -16.58 -22.20
N LEU A 201 -9.95 -16.09 -22.43
CA LEU A 201 -10.16 -14.95 -23.32
C LEU A 201 -9.54 -13.67 -22.73
N PRO A 202 -8.83 -12.85 -23.54
CA PRO A 202 -8.23 -11.61 -23.05
C PRO A 202 -9.26 -10.57 -22.59
N GLY A 203 -10.50 -10.63 -23.11
CA GLY A 203 -11.58 -9.72 -22.72
C GLY A 203 -11.37 -8.25 -23.11
N ALA A 204 -10.40 -7.96 -23.97
CA ALA A 204 -10.07 -6.63 -24.47
C ALA A 204 -9.69 -6.69 -25.96
N GLU A 205 -9.94 -5.60 -26.69
CA GLU A 205 -9.43 -5.42 -28.05
C GLU A 205 -7.94 -5.01 -28.01
N ARG A 206 -7.22 -5.27 -29.11
CA ARG A 206 -5.81 -4.92 -29.20
C ARG A 206 -5.62 -3.41 -29.36
N GLU A 207 -5.08 -2.79 -28.31
CA GLU A 207 -4.74 -1.37 -28.20
C GLU A 207 -3.22 -1.13 -28.24
N ILE A 208 -2.42 -2.13 -27.87
CA ILE A 208 -0.95 -2.10 -27.83
C ILE A 208 -0.41 -2.94 -29.00
N ARG A 209 0.56 -2.40 -29.73
CA ARG A 209 1.17 -3.04 -30.92
C ARG A 209 2.67 -3.26 -30.78
N GLU A 210 3.28 -2.60 -29.81
CA GLU A 210 4.67 -2.72 -29.43
C GLU A 210 4.95 -4.12 -28.91
N ASP A 211 6.11 -4.68 -29.28
CA ASP A 211 6.57 -5.92 -28.66
C ASP A 211 6.92 -5.68 -27.18
N LEU A 212 6.97 -6.77 -26.39
CA LEU A 212 7.15 -6.68 -24.96
C LEU A 212 8.44 -5.95 -24.55
N LEU A 213 9.55 -6.13 -25.27
CA LEU A 213 10.82 -5.48 -24.91
C LEU A 213 10.74 -3.97 -25.13
N THR A 214 10.19 -3.55 -26.27
CA THR A 214 9.96 -2.13 -26.56
C THR A 214 9.02 -1.50 -25.54
N LEU A 215 7.94 -2.21 -25.20
CA LEU A 215 6.95 -1.76 -24.23
C LEU A 215 7.54 -1.58 -22.83
N MET A 216 8.35 -2.55 -22.38
CA MET A 216 9.07 -2.48 -21.11
C MET A 216 10.10 -1.36 -21.09
N ALA A 217 10.91 -1.21 -22.14
CA ALA A 217 11.89 -0.13 -22.25
C ALA A 217 11.23 1.24 -22.16
N THR A 218 10.13 1.43 -22.89
CA THR A 218 9.34 2.68 -22.88
C THR A 218 8.78 2.97 -21.48
N ALA A 219 8.27 1.96 -20.78
CA ALA A 219 7.76 2.10 -19.42
C ALA A 219 8.85 2.48 -18.41
N ILE A 220 10.04 1.87 -18.52
CA ILE A 220 11.19 2.13 -17.65
C ILE A 220 11.72 3.55 -17.88
N GLU A 221 11.85 3.97 -19.14
CA GLU A 221 12.27 5.32 -19.50
C GLU A 221 11.28 6.37 -18.97
N ASP A 222 9.97 6.15 -19.18
CA ASP A 222 8.94 7.06 -18.67
C ASP A 222 8.96 7.15 -17.14
N GLN A 223 9.16 6.02 -16.45
CA GLN A 223 9.29 5.99 -15.00
C GLN A 223 10.51 6.80 -14.52
N HIS A 224 11.64 6.67 -15.20
CA HIS A 224 12.83 7.43 -14.88
C HIS A 224 12.59 8.95 -15.03
N THR A 225 12.07 9.36 -16.18
CA THR A 225 11.74 10.77 -16.45
C THR A 225 10.69 11.31 -15.47
N PHE A 226 9.66 10.53 -15.15
CA PHE A 226 8.66 10.93 -14.18
C PHE A 226 9.27 11.19 -12.80
N ASN A 227 10.08 10.26 -12.30
CA ASN A 227 10.72 10.37 -10.99
C ASN A 227 11.69 11.55 -10.91
N GLU A 228 12.41 11.84 -11.99
CA GLU A 228 13.32 12.97 -12.08
C GLU A 228 12.58 14.32 -12.03
N LEU A 229 11.46 14.43 -12.76
CA LEU A 229 10.81 15.71 -13.00
C LEU A 229 9.68 16.03 -12.01
N VAL A 230 9.01 15.04 -11.43
CA VAL A 230 7.82 15.26 -10.59
C VAL A 230 8.10 16.19 -9.40
N GLY A 231 9.33 16.13 -8.84
CA GLY A 231 9.76 16.99 -7.74
C GLY A 231 9.95 18.48 -8.12
N GLN A 232 9.94 18.82 -9.41
CA GLN A 232 10.04 20.21 -9.88
C GLN A 232 8.69 20.95 -9.88
N PHE A 233 7.61 20.24 -9.57
CA PHE A 233 6.26 20.78 -9.49
C PHE A 233 5.81 20.92 -8.03
N PRO A 234 4.92 21.87 -7.68
CA PRO A 234 4.42 22.05 -6.31
C PRO A 234 3.60 20.87 -5.74
N GLY A 235 3.45 19.78 -6.50
CA GLY A 235 2.65 18.60 -6.18
C GLY A 235 1.65 18.25 -7.29
N LEU A 236 1.14 17.02 -7.28
CA LEU A 236 0.17 16.55 -8.29
C LEU A 236 -1.19 17.26 -8.20
N GLU A 237 -1.49 17.91 -7.08
CA GLU A 237 -2.72 18.69 -6.90
C GLU A 237 -2.57 20.16 -7.35
N ALA A 238 -1.37 20.59 -7.75
CA ALA A 238 -1.13 21.93 -8.24
C ALA A 238 -1.94 22.20 -9.51
N ARG A 239 -2.60 23.36 -9.58
CA ARG A 239 -3.40 23.82 -10.72
C ARG A 239 -2.48 24.31 -11.83
N VAL A 240 -2.63 23.74 -13.03
CA VAL A 240 -1.83 24.09 -14.21
C VAL A 240 -2.52 25.22 -14.96
N GLN A 241 -1.96 26.43 -14.93
CA GLN A 241 -2.53 27.62 -15.56
C GLN A 241 -1.81 27.97 -16.85
N VAL A 242 -2.56 28.16 -17.93
CA VAL A 242 -2.01 28.65 -19.20
C VAL A 242 -1.85 30.17 -19.14
N VAL A 243 -0.64 30.65 -19.43
CA VAL A 243 -0.31 32.07 -19.47
C VAL A 243 -0.35 32.53 -20.93
N MET A 244 -1.42 33.26 -21.29
CA MET A 244 -1.60 33.80 -22.63
C MET A 244 -1.08 35.23 -22.72
N GLY A 245 -0.12 35.47 -23.60
CA GLY A 245 0.44 36.79 -23.92
C GLY A 245 0.89 36.88 -25.38
N PRO A 246 1.45 38.02 -25.83
CA PRO A 246 1.83 38.20 -27.24
C PRO A 246 2.78 37.12 -27.76
N GLY A 247 3.72 36.65 -26.93
CA GLY A 247 4.65 35.57 -27.28
C GLY A 247 3.99 34.20 -27.44
N PHE A 248 2.86 33.96 -26.76
CA PHE A 248 2.12 32.70 -26.86
C PHE A 248 1.56 32.51 -28.29
N PHE A 249 0.96 33.55 -28.85
CA PHE A 249 0.37 33.50 -30.20
C PHE A 249 1.41 33.51 -31.33
N ALA A 250 2.64 33.91 -31.04
CA ALA A 250 3.75 33.91 -32.00
C ALA A 250 4.56 32.59 -31.99
N THR A 251 4.33 31.72 -31.01
CA THR A 251 5.11 30.49 -30.83
C THR A 251 4.49 29.33 -31.61
N GLN A 252 5.33 28.58 -32.33
CA GLN A 252 4.93 27.30 -32.92
C GLN A 252 5.12 26.18 -31.90
N PHE A 253 4.02 25.73 -31.29
CA PHE A 253 4.03 24.63 -30.34
C PHE A 253 4.10 23.27 -31.05
N THR A 254 4.84 22.33 -30.47
CA THR A 254 4.86 20.92 -30.92
C THR A 254 3.49 20.27 -30.72
N THR A 255 3.22 19.15 -31.40
CA THR A 255 1.96 18.41 -31.21
C THR A 255 1.70 18.04 -29.74
N ALA A 256 2.74 17.63 -29.01
CA ALA A 256 2.64 17.30 -27.59
C ALA A 256 2.28 18.53 -26.75
N GLN A 257 2.93 19.67 -27.01
CA GLN A 257 2.63 20.93 -26.32
C GLN A 257 1.22 21.42 -26.60
N GLN A 258 0.75 21.30 -27.85
CA GLN A 258 -0.63 21.66 -28.21
C GLN A 258 -1.66 20.81 -27.45
N GLN A 259 -1.42 19.51 -27.31
CA GLN A 259 -2.28 18.62 -26.53
C GLN A 259 -2.30 19.01 -25.04
N ILE A 260 -1.14 19.29 -24.46
CA ILE A 260 -1.01 19.70 -23.05
C ILE A 260 -1.71 21.05 -22.80
N LEU A 261 -1.44 22.06 -23.63
CA LEU A 261 -2.05 23.38 -23.52
C LEU A 261 -3.57 23.31 -23.72
N GLY A 262 -4.04 22.51 -24.68
CA GLY A 262 -5.47 22.28 -24.91
C GLY A 262 -6.16 21.61 -23.72
N ALA A 263 -5.51 20.63 -23.08
CA ALA A 263 -6.03 19.96 -21.89
C ALA A 263 -5.98 20.84 -20.62
N SER A 264 -5.23 21.94 -20.65
CA SER A 264 -4.99 22.84 -19.50
C SER A 264 -5.95 24.05 -19.42
N GLN A 265 -6.90 24.21 -20.35
CA GLN A 265 -7.73 25.42 -20.45
C GLN A 265 -8.55 25.73 -19.18
N ASP A 266 -9.06 24.70 -18.50
CA ASP A 266 -9.87 24.86 -17.28
C ASP A 266 -9.04 24.85 -15.98
N SER A 267 -7.74 25.07 -16.09
CA SER A 267 -6.81 24.97 -14.96
C SER A 267 -6.94 23.66 -14.17
N PRO A 268 -6.80 22.48 -14.82
CA PRO A 268 -6.86 21.21 -14.12
C PRO A 268 -5.75 21.09 -13.07
N SER A 269 -5.90 20.17 -12.12
CA SER A 269 -4.73 19.75 -11.34
C SER A 269 -3.70 19.06 -12.25
N LEU A 270 -2.43 19.01 -11.84
CA LEU A 270 -1.40 18.29 -12.58
C LEU A 270 -1.78 16.81 -12.76
N ARG A 271 -2.40 16.17 -11.76
CA ARG A 271 -2.96 14.81 -11.89
C ARG A 271 -4.03 14.74 -12.97
N GLU A 272 -5.04 15.61 -12.92
CA GLU A 272 -6.11 15.65 -13.92
C GLU A 272 -5.55 15.88 -15.34
N LEU A 273 -4.52 16.71 -15.46
CA LEU A 273 -3.84 16.95 -16.73
C LEU A 273 -3.13 15.69 -17.24
N LEU A 274 -2.39 15.00 -16.38
CA LEU A 274 -1.76 13.72 -16.71
C LEU A 274 -2.83 12.72 -17.20
N ASP A 275 -4.00 12.67 -16.58
CA ASP A 275 -5.08 11.75 -16.99
C ASP A 275 -5.73 12.14 -18.33
N ARG A 276 -5.88 13.43 -18.60
CA ARG A 276 -6.49 13.95 -19.84
C ARG A 276 -5.58 13.80 -21.07
N VAL A 277 -4.26 13.90 -20.89
CA VAL A 277 -3.31 13.92 -22.01
C VAL A 277 -2.90 12.49 -22.39
N PRO A 278 -3.12 12.06 -23.65
CA PRO A 278 -2.84 10.69 -24.12
C PRO A 278 -1.34 10.49 -24.45
N LEU A 279 -0.46 11.11 -23.68
CA LEU A 279 0.99 10.92 -23.71
C LEU A 279 1.45 10.21 -22.45
N LEU A 280 2.68 9.71 -22.43
CA LEU A 280 3.26 9.13 -21.22
C LEU A 280 3.48 10.20 -20.15
N ASP A 281 3.39 9.84 -18.87
CA ASP A 281 3.35 10.85 -17.81
C ASP A 281 4.68 11.62 -17.71
N GLY A 282 5.82 10.95 -17.82
CA GLY A 282 7.14 11.57 -17.88
C GLY A 282 7.29 12.50 -19.09
N GLN A 283 6.73 12.13 -20.26
CA GLN A 283 6.70 13.00 -21.43
C GLN A 283 5.88 14.28 -21.18
N VAL A 284 4.71 14.15 -20.54
CA VAL A 284 3.89 15.32 -20.17
C VAL A 284 4.64 16.22 -19.22
N LEU A 285 5.29 15.67 -18.18
CA LEU A 285 6.09 16.45 -17.25
C LEU A 285 7.26 17.16 -17.94
N ALA A 286 7.97 16.49 -18.85
CA ALA A 286 9.08 17.08 -19.61
C ALA A 286 8.64 18.29 -20.45
N GLU A 287 7.51 18.18 -21.14
CA GLU A 287 6.95 19.32 -21.90
C GLU A 287 6.41 20.42 -21.00
N LEU A 288 5.84 20.09 -19.83
CA LEU A 288 5.41 21.09 -18.86
C LEU A 288 6.58 21.89 -18.28
N VAL A 289 7.74 21.26 -18.04
CA VAL A 289 8.97 21.98 -17.65
C VAL A 289 9.34 23.00 -18.74
N ARG A 290 9.39 22.59 -20.01
CA ARG A 290 9.70 23.48 -21.14
C ARG A 290 8.70 24.63 -21.26
N LEU A 291 7.40 24.34 -21.17
CA LEU A 291 6.34 25.35 -21.24
C LEU A 291 6.41 26.35 -20.07
N LYS A 292 6.80 25.88 -18.87
CA LYS A 292 7.05 26.72 -17.70
C LYS A 292 8.25 27.63 -17.90
N GLU A 293 9.37 27.10 -18.40
CA GLU A 293 10.58 27.89 -18.71
C GLU A 293 10.34 28.98 -19.75
N LEU A 294 9.49 28.69 -20.75
CA LEU A 294 9.06 29.65 -21.75
C LEU A 294 8.01 30.65 -21.24
N GLY A 295 7.52 30.48 -20.01
CA GLY A 295 6.52 31.37 -19.39
C GLY A 295 5.10 31.19 -19.93
N PHE A 296 4.78 30.05 -20.55
CA PHE A 296 3.45 29.74 -21.08
C PHE A 296 2.58 28.92 -20.12
N VAL A 297 3.18 28.35 -19.08
CA VAL A 297 2.48 27.63 -18.02
C VAL A 297 2.97 28.11 -16.66
N ALA A 298 2.03 28.35 -15.74
CA ALA A 298 2.27 28.59 -14.33
C ALA A 298 1.59 27.52 -13.48
N PHE A 299 2.06 27.34 -12.25
CA PHE A 299 1.45 26.43 -11.28
C PHE A 299 0.94 27.23 -10.09
N ALA A 300 -0.32 27.04 -9.75
CA ALA A 300 -0.89 27.57 -8.52
C ALA A 300 -1.11 26.40 -7.55
N GLU A 301 -0.81 26.61 -6.26
CA GLU A 301 -1.30 25.68 -5.23
C GLU A 301 -2.83 25.63 -5.30
N PRO A 302 -3.46 24.46 -5.08
CA PRO A 302 -4.91 24.40 -4.98
C PRO A 302 -5.37 25.35 -3.89
N GLU A 303 -6.36 26.21 -4.19
CA GLU A 303 -7.01 27.04 -3.17
C GLU A 303 -7.82 26.15 -2.23
N LEU A 304 -7.18 25.67 -1.18
CA LEU A 304 -7.83 24.92 -0.13
C LEU A 304 -8.63 25.87 0.74
N LYS A 305 -9.95 25.71 0.76
CA LYS A 305 -10.82 26.48 1.67
C LYS A 305 -10.44 26.25 3.13
N VAL A 306 -10.07 25.02 3.49
CA VAL A 306 -9.60 24.65 4.83
C VAL A 306 -8.25 23.95 4.72
N ARG A 307 -7.28 24.36 5.54
CA ARG A 307 -5.98 23.67 5.70
C ARG A 307 -5.86 23.07 7.09
N VAL A 308 -5.18 21.92 7.15
CA VAL A 308 -4.93 21.21 8.40
C VAL A 308 -3.53 21.53 8.89
N VAL A 309 -3.43 21.83 10.19
CA VAL A 309 -2.17 22.01 10.89
C VAL A 309 -2.08 20.90 11.95
N THR A 310 -0.91 20.30 12.09
CA THR A 310 -0.59 19.36 13.17
C THR A 310 0.82 19.64 13.69
N ASP A 311 1.28 18.90 14.69
CA ASP A 311 2.66 18.91 15.15
C ASP A 311 3.40 17.62 14.77
N SER A 312 4.73 17.64 14.84
CA SER A 312 5.58 16.52 14.39
C SER A 312 5.37 15.24 15.18
N THR A 313 4.74 15.28 16.36
CA THR A 313 4.44 14.06 17.13
C THR A 313 3.28 13.26 16.54
N ALA A 314 2.68 13.71 15.43
CA ALA A 314 1.71 12.94 14.65
C ALA A 314 2.32 11.73 13.93
N ASP A 315 3.65 11.67 13.81
CA ASP A 315 4.39 10.63 13.07
C ASP A 315 3.79 10.36 11.67
N LEU A 316 3.35 11.42 10.99
CA LEU A 316 2.89 11.32 9.61
C LEU A 316 4.10 11.21 8.67
N PRO A 317 4.11 10.25 7.72
CA PRO A 317 5.12 10.23 6.66
C PRO A 317 5.13 11.56 5.90
N PRO A 318 6.30 12.15 5.61
CA PRO A 318 6.39 13.46 4.94
C PRO A 318 5.64 13.52 3.62
N GLU A 319 5.67 12.44 2.84
CA GLU A 319 4.94 12.28 1.59
C GLU A 319 3.41 12.31 1.77
N VAL A 320 2.91 11.71 2.86
CA VAL A 320 1.48 11.71 3.19
C VAL A 320 1.05 13.11 3.61
N ALA A 321 1.83 13.78 4.46
CA ALA A 321 1.55 15.15 4.87
C ALA A 321 1.55 16.12 3.67
N ALA A 322 2.53 16.01 2.77
CA ALA A 322 2.62 16.80 1.55
C ALA A 322 1.45 16.55 0.61
N GLN A 323 1.11 15.28 0.34
CA GLN A 323 -0.01 14.89 -0.53
C GLN A 323 -1.36 15.45 -0.05
N HIS A 324 -1.54 15.58 1.27
CA HIS A 324 -2.78 16.08 1.86
C HIS A 324 -2.70 17.55 2.29
N HIS A 325 -1.61 18.25 1.93
CA HIS A 325 -1.37 19.66 2.25
C HIS A 325 -1.41 19.99 3.75
N ILE A 326 -1.03 19.03 4.59
CA ILE A 326 -0.98 19.15 6.04
C ILE A 326 0.27 19.93 6.44
N GLN A 327 0.09 21.02 7.18
CA GLN A 327 1.21 21.76 7.77
C GLN A 327 1.63 21.09 9.07
N VAL A 328 2.88 20.62 9.13
CA VAL A 328 3.46 20.05 10.36
C VAL A 328 4.30 21.11 11.06
N VAL A 329 4.05 21.35 12.35
CA VAL A 329 4.82 22.26 13.21
C VAL A 329 5.82 21.42 14.03
N PRO A 330 7.14 21.62 13.85
CA PRO A 330 8.14 20.74 14.45
C PRO A 330 8.31 21.01 15.95
N VAL A 331 8.25 19.94 16.76
CA VAL A 331 8.68 20.01 18.15
C VAL A 331 10.21 20.15 18.23
N THR A 332 10.70 20.73 19.31
CA THR A 332 12.14 20.88 19.53
C THR A 332 12.68 19.67 20.29
N VAL A 333 13.76 19.08 19.81
CA VAL A 333 14.45 17.92 20.41
C VAL A 333 15.85 18.33 20.85
N PHE A 334 16.18 18.01 22.10
CA PHE A 334 17.49 18.26 22.69
C PHE A 334 18.25 16.95 22.82
N LEU A 335 19.45 16.90 22.25
CA LEU A 335 20.40 15.80 22.42
C LEU A 335 21.64 16.34 23.15
N GLY A 336 21.63 16.26 24.49
CA GLY A 336 22.62 16.96 25.31
C GLY A 336 22.42 18.48 25.22
N GLU A 337 23.43 19.18 24.69
CA GLU A 337 23.39 20.63 24.43
C GLU A 337 22.91 20.98 23.01
N GLU A 338 22.83 19.99 22.11
CA GLU A 338 22.38 20.23 20.74
C GLU A 338 20.86 20.38 20.67
N ILE A 339 20.40 21.32 19.84
CA ILE A 339 18.98 21.65 19.65
C ILE A 339 18.62 21.39 18.19
N HIS A 340 17.58 20.60 17.97
CA HIS A 340 17.11 20.20 16.65
C HIS A 340 15.59 20.36 16.53
N LYS A 341 15.09 20.71 15.34
CA LYS A 341 13.68 20.60 14.97
C LYS A 341 13.36 19.22 14.41
N ASP A 342 12.38 18.57 15.02
CA ASP A 342 11.92 17.23 14.66
C ASP A 342 11.41 17.19 13.21
N GLY A 343 12.02 16.32 12.39
CA GLY A 343 11.69 16.18 10.96
C GLY A 343 12.21 17.30 10.06
N VAL A 344 12.91 18.30 10.62
CA VAL A 344 13.51 19.43 9.88
C VAL A 344 15.03 19.39 9.97
N ASP A 345 15.58 19.45 11.19
CA ASP A 345 17.03 19.45 11.42
C ASP A 345 17.56 18.03 11.69
N ILE A 346 16.69 17.13 12.17
CA ILE A 346 17.05 15.76 12.54
C ILE A 346 16.02 14.75 12.05
N THR A 347 16.53 13.70 11.38
CA THR A 347 15.72 12.57 10.92
C THR A 347 15.59 11.50 12.00
N PRO A 348 14.55 10.64 11.97
CA PRO A 348 14.44 9.48 12.87
C PRO A 348 15.70 8.60 12.84
N ARG A 349 16.20 8.29 11.64
CA ARG A 349 17.41 7.50 11.43
C ARG A 349 18.63 8.09 12.13
N ASP A 350 18.84 9.40 12.05
CA ASP A 350 19.98 10.06 12.69
C ASP A 350 19.80 10.17 14.21
N PHE A 351 18.58 10.41 14.68
CA PHE A 351 18.23 10.43 16.09
C PHE A 351 18.52 9.08 16.77
N TYR A 352 18.00 7.97 16.24
CA TYR A 352 18.24 6.65 16.83
C TYR A 352 19.70 6.21 16.72
N ARG A 353 20.42 6.61 15.65
CA ARG A 353 21.87 6.35 15.53
C ARG A 353 22.64 7.04 16.66
N ARG A 354 22.33 8.30 16.95
CA ARG A 354 22.96 9.07 18.04
C ARG A 354 22.64 8.48 19.41
N LEU A 355 21.38 8.12 19.65
CA LEU A 355 20.93 7.49 20.89
C LEU A 355 21.59 6.12 21.13
N ALA A 356 21.89 5.38 20.05
CA ALA A 356 22.61 4.11 20.15
C ALA A 356 24.12 4.29 20.37
N SER A 357 24.72 5.37 19.84
CA SER A 357 26.16 5.63 19.94
C SER A 357 26.61 6.17 21.30
N ASP A 358 25.71 6.83 22.03
CA ASP A 358 26.01 7.45 23.33
C ASP A 358 24.89 7.15 24.35
N LYS A 359 25.22 6.31 25.34
CA LYS A 359 24.27 5.86 26.36
C LYS A 359 23.95 6.92 27.42
N ASP A 360 24.78 7.97 27.51
CA ASP A 360 24.59 9.06 28.47
C ASP A 360 23.71 10.17 27.90
N ILE A 361 23.44 10.16 26.58
CA ILE A 361 22.47 11.06 25.96
C ILE A 361 21.05 10.68 26.41
N HIS A 362 20.39 11.63 27.06
CA HIS A 362 18.98 11.52 27.44
C HIS A 362 18.20 12.61 26.70
N PRO A 363 17.50 12.25 25.61
CA PRO A 363 16.77 13.22 24.81
C PRO A 363 15.70 13.93 25.64
N ARG A 364 15.52 15.22 25.39
CA ARG A 364 14.41 16.02 25.95
C ARG A 364 13.66 16.67 24.81
N THR A 365 12.40 17.00 25.04
CA THR A 365 11.54 17.62 24.02
C THR A 365 10.84 18.85 24.58
N ASN A 366 10.77 19.92 23.80
CA ASN A 366 9.92 21.07 24.07
C ASN A 366 8.84 21.20 22.99
N PRO A 367 7.61 21.58 23.39
CA PRO A 367 6.57 21.93 22.43
C PRO A 367 7.00 23.14 21.58
N PRO A 368 6.42 23.31 20.38
CA PRO A 368 6.57 24.55 19.61
C PRO A 368 6.06 25.73 20.44
N THR A 369 6.71 26.88 20.30
CA THR A 369 6.33 28.10 21.02
C THR A 369 5.08 28.75 20.41
N PRO A 370 4.35 29.61 21.14
CA PRO A 370 3.25 30.38 20.56
C PRO A 370 3.68 31.23 19.34
N GLY A 371 4.90 31.76 19.35
CA GLY A 371 5.44 32.54 18.23
C GLY A 371 5.69 31.71 16.96
N GLU A 372 6.07 30.44 17.12
CA GLU A 372 6.21 29.50 15.99
C GLU A 372 4.84 29.17 15.40
N PHE A 373 3.85 28.86 16.23
CA PHE A 373 2.47 28.66 15.78
C PHE A 373 1.92 29.90 15.05
N LEU A 374 2.12 31.09 15.61
CA LEU A 374 1.72 32.33 14.96
C LEU A 374 2.35 32.50 13.58
N THR A 375 3.62 32.13 13.43
CA THR A 375 4.34 32.20 12.14
C THR A 375 3.66 31.32 11.09
N PHE A 376 3.38 30.05 11.44
CA PHE A 376 2.67 29.14 10.54
C PHE A 376 1.23 29.60 10.26
N TYR A 377 0.46 29.99 11.27
CA TYR A 377 -0.92 30.45 11.06
C TYR A 377 -0.98 31.66 10.14
N ARG A 378 -0.11 32.65 10.30
CA ARG A 378 -0.08 33.84 9.42
C ARG A 378 0.09 33.50 7.94
N GLN A 379 0.90 32.48 7.62
CA GLN A 379 1.11 32.04 6.24
C GLN A 379 -0.12 31.37 5.62
N LEU A 380 -1.00 30.82 6.45
CA LEU A 380 -2.13 30.00 6.01
C LEU A 380 -3.45 30.78 6.01
N VAL A 381 -3.70 31.62 7.04
CA VAL A 381 -4.99 32.31 7.22
C VAL A 381 -5.33 33.30 6.11
N GLU A 382 -4.32 33.80 5.38
CA GLU A 382 -4.53 34.64 4.20
C GLU A 382 -5.31 33.91 3.09
N LYS A 383 -5.19 32.57 3.01
CA LYS A 383 -5.73 31.75 1.91
C LYS A 383 -6.71 30.68 2.33
N SER A 384 -6.64 30.21 3.58
CA SER A 384 -7.47 29.13 4.09
C SER A 384 -8.03 29.42 5.48
N ASP A 385 -9.20 28.87 5.79
CA ASP A 385 -9.59 28.58 7.18
C ASP A 385 -8.77 27.40 7.71
N LEU A 386 -8.74 27.18 9.02
CA LEU A 386 -7.82 26.20 9.62
C LEU A 386 -8.50 25.24 10.59
N VAL A 387 -8.02 23.99 10.57
CA VAL A 387 -8.23 23.00 11.63
C VAL A 387 -6.85 22.57 12.14
N SER A 388 -6.54 22.89 13.39
CA SER A 388 -5.26 22.63 14.02
C SER A 388 -5.40 21.47 15.02
N VAL A 389 -4.99 20.26 14.65
CA VAL A 389 -5.14 19.03 15.46
C VAL A 389 -3.80 18.70 16.10
N HIS A 390 -3.76 18.57 17.42
CA HIS A 390 -2.49 18.41 18.14
C HIS A 390 -2.46 17.26 19.11
N VAL A 391 -1.25 16.87 19.49
CA VAL A 391 -0.98 15.92 20.58
C VAL A 391 -1.75 16.28 21.84
N SER A 392 -2.13 15.22 22.57
CA SER A 392 -2.86 15.31 23.83
C SER A 392 -2.33 16.41 24.75
N GLU A 393 -3.24 17.25 25.23
CA GLU A 393 -2.95 18.30 26.21
C GLU A 393 -2.33 17.76 27.51
N LYS A 394 -2.64 16.50 27.87
CA LYS A 394 -2.06 15.83 29.04
C LYS A 394 -0.61 15.38 28.83
N MET A 395 -0.13 15.31 27.59
CA MET A 395 1.23 14.85 27.28
C MET A 395 2.17 16.01 26.93
N SER A 396 1.63 17.08 26.34
CA SER A 396 2.40 18.24 25.88
C SER A 396 1.62 19.55 25.98
N GLN A 397 2.36 20.65 26.18
CA GLN A 397 1.79 22.01 26.11
C GLN A 397 1.61 22.52 24.66
N THR A 398 1.84 21.68 23.64
CA THR A 398 1.71 22.04 22.23
C THR A 398 0.37 22.72 21.92
N ILE A 399 -0.74 22.12 22.35
CA ILE A 399 -2.07 22.69 22.11
C ILE A 399 -2.33 23.95 22.92
N VAL A 400 -1.78 24.05 24.13
CA VAL A 400 -1.87 25.26 24.97
C VAL A 400 -1.18 26.42 24.26
N HIS A 401 0.01 26.20 23.71
CA HIS A 401 0.75 27.20 22.95
C HIS A 401 0.05 27.57 21.63
N ALA A 402 -0.57 26.61 20.94
CA ALA A 402 -1.39 26.86 19.76
C ALA A 402 -2.58 27.78 20.09
N ARG A 403 -3.31 27.50 21.18
CA ARG A 403 -4.43 28.33 21.67
C ARG A 403 -3.96 29.72 22.08
N GLN A 404 -2.83 29.81 22.78
CA GLN A 404 -2.21 31.07 23.18
C GLN A 404 -1.86 31.94 21.97
N ALA A 405 -1.25 31.34 20.93
CA ALA A 405 -0.90 32.05 19.70
C ALA A 405 -2.12 32.74 19.05
N VAL A 406 -3.27 32.04 19.03
CA VAL A 406 -4.53 32.58 18.50
C VAL A 406 -5.14 33.63 19.42
N ALA A 407 -5.22 33.34 20.72
CA ALA A 407 -5.85 34.24 21.69
C ALA A 407 -5.13 35.59 21.79
N GLU A 408 -3.80 35.59 21.77
CA GLU A 408 -2.99 36.82 21.88
C GLU A 408 -2.88 37.60 20.56
N ASN A 409 -3.24 37.01 19.42
CA ASN A 409 -3.05 37.63 18.09
C ASN A 409 -4.32 37.59 17.23
N ARG A 410 -5.50 37.46 17.83
CA ARG A 410 -6.77 37.29 17.12
C ARG A 410 -7.01 38.40 16.10
N ASP A 411 -6.93 39.67 16.50
CA ASP A 411 -7.16 40.82 15.62
C ASP A 411 -6.23 40.82 14.40
N LYS A 412 -4.98 40.42 14.59
CA LYS A 412 -3.98 40.35 13.52
C LYS A 412 -4.28 39.21 12.54
N LEU A 413 -4.67 38.04 13.05
CA LEU A 413 -5.06 36.91 12.21
C LEU A 413 -6.35 37.21 11.43
N GLU A 414 -7.32 37.88 12.05
CA GLU A 414 -8.54 38.34 11.38
C GLU A 414 -8.26 39.40 10.32
N SER A 415 -7.36 40.35 10.61
CA SER A 415 -6.92 41.36 9.65
C SER A 415 -6.29 40.75 8.40
N LEU A 416 -5.46 39.70 8.56
CA LEU A 416 -4.86 38.97 7.43
C LEU A 416 -5.90 38.18 6.61
N ALA A 417 -6.94 37.68 7.26
CA ALA A 417 -8.02 36.93 6.60
C ALA A 417 -9.13 37.84 6.01
N ALA A 418 -9.08 39.17 6.26
CA ALA A 418 -10.19 40.09 5.99
C ALA A 418 -10.72 40.04 4.55
N ASN A 419 -9.85 39.80 3.56
CA ASN A 419 -10.22 39.69 2.14
C ASN A 419 -11.10 38.46 1.83
N ARG A 420 -11.16 37.48 2.73
CA ARG A 420 -11.94 36.24 2.59
C ARG A 420 -13.11 36.14 3.58
N GLY A 421 -13.27 37.13 4.47
CA GLY A 421 -14.33 37.17 5.46
C GLY A 421 -13.87 36.76 6.86
N VAL A 422 -14.80 36.24 7.66
CA VAL A 422 -14.54 35.88 9.06
C VAL A 422 -13.67 34.62 9.12
N LEU A 423 -12.49 34.75 9.73
CA LEU A 423 -11.55 33.63 9.92
C LEU A 423 -12.16 32.55 10.82
N GLN A 424 -12.27 31.34 10.28
CA GLN A 424 -12.56 30.13 11.05
C GLN A 424 -11.25 29.38 11.33
N LEU A 425 -10.95 29.21 12.62
CA LEU A 425 -9.77 28.50 13.09
C LEU A 425 -10.19 27.67 14.30
N GLU A 426 -10.26 26.36 14.11
CA GLU A 426 -10.57 25.40 15.16
C GLU A 426 -9.29 24.72 15.66
N ILE A 427 -9.09 24.66 16.97
CA ILE A 427 -7.99 23.93 17.60
C ILE A 427 -8.54 22.71 18.30
N VAL A 428 -8.08 21.52 17.90
CA VAL A 428 -8.61 20.23 18.33
C VAL A 428 -7.56 19.48 19.13
N ASP A 429 -7.95 19.06 20.33
CA ASP A 429 -7.18 18.10 21.14
C ASP A 429 -7.44 16.68 20.63
N SER A 430 -6.41 16.02 20.09
CA SER A 430 -6.54 14.63 19.64
C SER A 430 -6.77 13.65 20.79
N ARG A 431 -6.40 14.02 22.03
CA ARG A 431 -6.26 13.10 23.17
C ARG A 431 -5.40 11.87 22.85
N SER A 432 -4.48 12.00 21.90
CA SER A 432 -3.58 10.92 21.50
C SER A 432 -2.22 11.47 21.08
N VAL A 433 -1.38 10.61 20.52
CA VAL A 433 -0.02 10.91 20.03
C VAL A 433 0.33 9.92 18.92
N SER A 434 1.40 10.18 18.17
CA SER A 434 1.93 9.31 17.13
C SER A 434 0.86 8.99 16.07
N VAL A 435 0.90 7.79 15.51
CA VAL A 435 0.02 7.34 14.42
C VAL A 435 -1.47 7.51 14.68
N ALA A 436 -1.94 7.52 15.92
CA ALA A 436 -3.34 7.82 16.22
C ALA A 436 -3.68 9.32 16.03
N LEU A 437 -2.79 10.23 16.42
CA LEU A 437 -2.88 11.65 16.06
C LEU A 437 -2.73 11.82 14.54
N GLY A 438 -1.80 11.09 13.91
CA GLY A 438 -1.60 11.11 12.46
C GLY A 438 -2.88 10.74 11.69
N LEU A 439 -3.59 9.68 12.10
CA LEU A 439 -4.87 9.31 11.49
C LEU A 439 -5.91 10.42 11.61
N LEU A 440 -6.04 11.07 12.77
CA LEU A 440 -6.99 12.19 12.95
C LEU A 440 -6.64 13.39 12.06
N ALA A 441 -5.36 13.76 11.96
CA ALA A 441 -4.92 14.84 11.08
C ALA A 441 -5.16 14.48 9.59
N LEU A 442 -4.93 13.23 9.20
CA LEU A 442 -5.21 12.74 7.85
C LEU A 442 -6.71 12.78 7.53
N PHE A 443 -7.57 12.33 8.45
CA PHE A 443 -9.03 12.38 8.29
C PHE A 443 -9.53 13.82 8.18
N ALA A 444 -8.98 14.73 9.00
CA ALA A 444 -9.25 16.16 8.91
C ALA A 444 -8.94 16.72 7.51
N ALA A 445 -7.78 16.35 6.94
CA ALA A 445 -7.35 16.86 5.64
C ALA A 445 -8.22 16.31 4.51
N ARG A 446 -8.63 15.04 4.60
CA ARG A 446 -9.55 14.41 3.66
C ARG A 446 -10.95 15.01 3.70
N MET A 447 -11.45 15.36 4.88
CA MET A 447 -12.71 16.08 5.04
C MET A 447 -12.61 17.51 4.51
N ALA A 448 -11.49 18.21 4.76
CA ALA A 448 -11.22 19.55 4.23
C ALA A 448 -11.19 19.56 2.69
N LEU A 449 -10.54 18.58 2.06
CA LEU A 449 -10.50 18.40 0.61
C LEU A 449 -11.87 18.09 0.00
N ARG A 450 -12.80 17.55 0.81
CA ARG A 450 -14.20 17.33 0.44
C ARG A 450 -15.11 18.53 0.76
N GLY A 451 -14.53 19.64 1.19
CA GLY A 451 -15.23 20.91 1.38
C GLY A 451 -15.97 21.08 2.70
N LEU A 452 -15.72 20.22 3.69
CA LEU A 452 -16.27 20.42 5.03
C LEU A 452 -15.67 21.66 5.69
N ARG A 453 -16.47 22.35 6.50
CA ARG A 453 -16.03 23.55 7.24
C ARG A 453 -15.28 23.18 8.51
N PRO A 454 -14.43 24.06 9.06
CA PRO A 454 -13.64 23.77 10.26
C PRO A 454 -14.45 23.25 11.45
N ALA A 455 -15.60 23.85 11.75
CA ALA A 455 -16.46 23.44 12.85
C ALA A 455 -17.03 22.01 12.67
N GLU A 456 -17.40 21.64 11.44
CA GLU A 456 -17.93 20.30 11.11
C GLU A 456 -16.81 19.25 11.20
N ILE A 457 -15.60 19.61 10.74
CA ILE A 457 -14.43 18.75 10.87
C ILE A 457 -14.12 18.52 12.35
N ARG A 458 -14.08 19.58 13.17
CA ARG A 458 -13.84 19.47 14.60
C ARG A 458 -14.82 18.54 15.29
N GLU A 459 -16.13 18.71 15.06
CA GLU A 459 -17.16 17.87 15.67
C GLU A 459 -16.95 16.39 15.33
N ARG A 460 -16.67 16.09 14.05
CA ARG A 460 -16.37 14.71 13.62
C ARG A 460 -15.10 14.17 14.26
N LEU A 461 -14.02 14.96 14.34
CA LEU A 461 -12.78 14.52 14.97
C LEU A 461 -12.96 14.24 16.48
N GLU A 462 -13.79 15.02 17.16
CA GLU A 462 -14.09 14.83 18.58
C GLU A 462 -14.88 13.52 18.85
N ASP A 463 -15.74 13.07 17.93
CA ASP A 463 -16.37 11.74 17.99
C ASP A 463 -15.39 10.63 17.56
N MET A 464 -14.65 10.83 16.46
CA MET A 464 -13.72 9.85 15.90
C MET A 464 -12.61 9.50 16.89
N ARG A 465 -12.03 10.48 17.60
CA ARG A 465 -10.90 10.23 18.51
C ARG A 465 -11.23 9.23 19.63
N GLU A 466 -12.49 9.12 20.04
CA GLU A 466 -12.93 8.16 21.07
C GLU A 466 -12.97 6.70 20.54
N ARG A 467 -12.91 6.53 19.21
CA ARG A 467 -12.92 5.24 18.50
C ARG A 467 -11.61 4.91 17.78
N VAL A 468 -10.61 5.80 17.84
CA VAL A 468 -9.25 5.49 17.39
C VAL A 468 -8.54 4.75 18.52
N HIS A 469 -8.34 3.45 18.35
CA HIS A 469 -7.72 2.62 19.36
C HIS A 469 -6.22 2.50 19.10
N MET A 470 -5.39 3.01 20.02
CA MET A 470 -3.93 2.85 19.95
C MET A 470 -3.45 1.85 21.00
N ILE A 471 -2.66 0.88 20.57
CA ILE A 471 -1.99 -0.10 21.43
C ILE A 471 -0.51 -0.12 21.06
N PHE A 472 0.35 -0.09 22.07
CA PHE A 472 1.78 -0.09 21.84
C PHE A 472 2.54 -0.91 22.88
N VAL A 473 3.71 -1.38 22.48
CA VAL A 473 4.61 -2.19 23.29
C VAL A 473 5.94 -1.47 23.33
N VAL A 474 6.55 -1.43 24.52
CA VAL A 474 7.87 -0.85 24.74
C VAL A 474 8.81 -1.87 25.34
N ASP A 475 10.10 -1.73 25.08
CA ASP A 475 11.12 -2.59 25.68
C ASP A 475 11.33 -2.29 27.16
N THR A 476 11.21 -1.02 27.54
CA THR A 476 11.34 -0.52 28.90
C THR A 476 10.42 0.68 29.13
N LEU A 477 9.93 0.83 30.36
CA LEU A 477 9.17 2.01 30.79
C LEU A 477 10.08 3.19 31.15
N GLU A 478 11.40 3.00 31.13
CA GLU A 478 12.37 3.99 31.58
C GLU A 478 12.34 5.28 30.76
N TYR A 479 12.22 5.19 29.42
CA TYR A 479 12.11 6.37 28.57
C TYR A 479 10.85 7.18 28.91
N LEU A 480 9.72 6.51 29.08
CA LEU A 480 8.45 7.15 29.43
C LEU A 480 8.54 7.81 30.81
N ALA A 481 9.19 7.14 31.77
CA ALA A 481 9.36 7.65 33.13
C ALA A 481 10.27 8.88 33.16
N ARG A 482 11.42 8.81 32.49
CA ARG A 482 12.40 9.90 32.40
C ARG A 482 11.86 11.09 31.63
N GLY A 483 11.16 10.83 30.52
CA GLY A 483 10.45 11.84 29.76
C GLY A 483 9.27 12.45 30.50
N GLY A 484 8.80 11.84 31.59
CA GLY A 484 7.66 12.32 32.39
C GLY A 484 6.29 12.05 31.77
N ARG A 485 6.23 11.27 30.68
CA ARG A 485 5.00 10.96 29.91
C ARG A 485 4.48 9.55 30.16
N ILE A 486 4.98 8.88 31.20
CA ILE A 486 4.52 7.53 31.61
C ILE A 486 3.07 7.47 32.09
N GLY A 487 2.49 8.60 32.50
CA GLY A 487 1.09 8.69 32.93
C GLY A 487 0.71 7.66 33.98
N LYS A 488 -0.46 7.03 33.79
CA LYS A 488 -0.99 5.97 34.66
C LYS A 488 -0.13 4.70 34.64
N ALA A 489 0.69 4.49 33.61
CA ALA A 489 1.59 3.33 33.54
C ALA A 489 2.75 3.39 34.56
N ARG A 490 2.90 4.50 35.30
CA ARG A 490 3.84 4.61 36.42
C ARG A 490 3.66 3.51 37.46
N ALA A 491 2.44 2.99 37.61
CA ALA A 491 2.12 1.88 38.50
C ALA A 491 2.87 0.57 38.17
N LEU A 492 3.42 0.44 36.96
CA LEU A 492 4.19 -0.73 36.52
C LEU A 492 5.70 -0.63 36.81
N LEU A 493 6.20 0.53 37.27
CA LEU A 493 7.63 0.71 37.56
C LEU A 493 8.09 -0.21 38.72
N GLY A 494 9.21 -0.90 38.52
CA GLY A 494 9.87 -1.71 39.55
C GLY A 494 9.43 -3.18 39.66
N GLN A 495 8.48 -3.66 38.84
CA GLN A 495 7.87 -5.00 39.04
C GLN A 495 8.20 -6.08 37.99
N MET A 496 9.10 -5.88 37.01
CA MET A 496 8.98 -6.65 35.76
C MET A 496 10.28 -7.03 35.04
N LEU A 497 11.08 -7.93 35.61
CA LEU A 497 12.10 -8.66 34.84
C LEU A 497 11.44 -9.69 33.91
N GLY A 498 11.66 -9.57 32.60
CA GLY A 498 11.18 -10.53 31.58
C GLY A 498 9.70 -10.39 31.19
N ILE A 499 9.02 -9.34 31.62
CA ILE A 499 7.63 -9.04 31.25
C ILE A 499 7.60 -7.83 30.32
N LYS A 500 6.86 -7.94 29.21
CA LYS A 500 6.65 -6.86 28.24
C LYS A 500 5.33 -6.16 28.55
N PRO A 501 5.35 -4.85 28.88
CA PRO A 501 4.13 -4.09 29.07
C PRO A 501 3.45 -3.83 27.72
N ILE A 502 2.13 -4.01 27.69
CA ILE A 502 1.28 -3.57 26.59
C ILE A 502 0.51 -2.36 27.11
N LEU A 503 0.65 -1.25 26.40
CA LEU A 503 0.17 0.06 26.81
C LEU A 503 -0.86 0.59 25.81
N THR A 504 -1.62 1.58 26.26
CA THR A 504 -2.58 2.32 25.44
C THR A 504 -2.56 3.80 25.85
N VAL A 505 -3.32 4.62 25.15
CA VAL A 505 -3.62 5.99 25.57
C VAL A 505 -5.09 6.04 25.98
N ALA A 506 -5.33 6.32 27.25
CA ALA A 506 -6.66 6.41 27.83
C ALA A 506 -6.84 7.81 28.42
N ASP A 507 -7.94 8.48 28.09
CA ASP A 507 -8.22 9.86 28.51
C ASP A 507 -7.09 10.85 28.18
N GLY A 508 -6.35 10.64 27.09
CA GLY A 508 -5.23 11.50 26.69
C GLY A 508 -3.90 11.22 27.39
N GLU A 509 -3.75 10.18 28.20
CA GLU A 509 -2.50 9.85 28.88
C GLU A 509 -2.11 8.38 28.72
N VAL A 510 -0.81 8.08 28.82
CA VAL A 510 -0.31 6.71 28.75
C VAL A 510 -0.86 5.90 29.90
N ALA A 511 -1.45 4.74 29.59
CA ALA A 511 -2.06 3.84 30.55
C ALA A 511 -1.65 2.39 30.30
N PRO A 512 -1.55 1.57 31.37
CA PRO A 512 -1.32 0.15 31.23
C PRO A 512 -2.58 -0.50 30.65
N LEU A 513 -2.41 -1.35 29.65
CA LEU A 513 -3.51 -2.12 29.05
C LEU A 513 -3.42 -3.59 29.43
N ASP A 514 -2.25 -4.20 29.28
CA ASP A 514 -1.99 -5.59 29.66
C ASP A 514 -0.48 -5.84 29.85
N LYS A 515 -0.09 -7.08 30.16
CA LYS A 515 1.30 -7.50 30.29
C LYS A 515 1.49 -8.96 29.90
N VAL A 516 2.55 -9.27 29.18
CA VAL A 516 2.88 -10.65 28.77
C VAL A 516 4.31 -11.02 29.09
N ARG A 517 4.56 -12.30 29.37
CA ARG A 517 5.94 -12.80 29.57
C ARG A 517 6.56 -13.11 28.21
N GLY A 518 7.70 -12.48 27.91
CA GLY A 518 8.46 -12.67 26.66
C GLY A 518 7.91 -11.91 25.44
N GLY A 519 8.80 -11.34 24.63
CA GLY A 519 8.45 -10.50 23.48
C GLY A 519 7.66 -11.19 22.37
N ARG A 520 7.84 -12.51 22.19
CA ARG A 520 7.11 -13.26 21.16
C ARG A 520 5.59 -13.29 21.39
N ALA A 521 5.14 -13.21 22.65
CA ALA A 521 3.73 -13.25 23.03
C ALA A 521 3.02 -11.89 22.93
N ALA A 522 3.75 -10.79 22.79
CA ALA A 522 3.19 -9.44 22.79
C ALA A 522 2.24 -9.19 21.61
N HIS A 523 2.69 -9.37 20.37
CA HIS A 523 1.86 -9.07 19.20
C HIS A 523 0.59 -9.94 19.12
N PRO A 524 0.62 -11.27 19.36
CA PRO A 524 -0.61 -12.06 19.44
C PRO A 524 -1.60 -11.51 20.47
N ARG A 525 -1.12 -11.02 21.63
CA ARG A 525 -2.00 -10.39 22.62
C ARG A 525 -2.52 -9.03 22.16
N VAL A 526 -1.71 -8.23 21.46
CA VAL A 526 -2.16 -6.98 20.82
C VAL A 526 -3.32 -7.24 19.85
N ILE A 527 -3.24 -8.30 19.03
CA ILE A 527 -4.34 -8.70 18.14
C ILE A 527 -5.61 -9.00 18.93
N GLN A 528 -5.52 -9.76 20.02
CA GLN A 528 -6.69 -10.05 20.86
C GLN A 528 -7.29 -8.78 21.49
N LEU A 529 -6.43 -7.87 21.97
CA LEU A 529 -6.88 -6.60 22.55
C LEU A 529 -7.55 -5.70 21.51
N PHE A 530 -7.17 -5.77 20.23
CA PHE A 530 -7.91 -5.10 19.15
C PHE A 530 -9.25 -5.77 18.90
N LYS A 531 -9.33 -7.11 18.85
CA LYS A 531 -10.61 -7.84 18.69
C LYS A 531 -11.61 -7.57 19.82
N GLU A 532 -11.13 -7.17 21.00
CA GLU A 532 -11.98 -6.72 22.12
C GLU A 532 -12.58 -5.31 21.90
N ARG A 533 -12.06 -4.53 20.94
CA ARG A 533 -12.41 -3.11 20.71
C ARG A 533 -13.08 -2.85 19.38
N VAL A 534 -12.79 -3.69 18.37
CA VAL A 534 -13.26 -3.53 17.00
C VAL A 534 -13.81 -4.85 16.47
N ASP A 535 -14.71 -4.78 15.49
CA ASP A 535 -15.22 -5.96 14.81
C ASP A 535 -14.26 -6.39 13.70
N ALA A 536 -13.61 -7.55 13.85
CA ALA A 536 -12.63 -8.06 12.89
C ALA A 536 -13.15 -8.20 11.45
N THR A 537 -14.47 -8.30 11.26
CA THR A 537 -15.12 -8.47 9.96
C THR A 537 -15.46 -7.15 9.26
N GLN A 538 -15.28 -6.02 9.93
CA GLN A 538 -15.57 -4.70 9.38
C GLN A 538 -14.31 -4.01 8.84
N PRO A 539 -14.44 -3.20 7.78
CA PRO A 539 -13.36 -2.37 7.26
C PRO A 539 -12.65 -1.53 8.33
N ALA A 540 -11.32 -1.61 8.35
CA ALA A 540 -10.48 -0.84 9.27
C ALA A 540 -9.38 -0.06 8.54
N VAL A 541 -9.14 1.16 9.00
CA VAL A 541 -7.95 1.95 8.67
C VAL A 541 -6.93 1.71 9.79
N VAL A 542 -5.71 1.35 9.41
CA VAL A 542 -4.64 0.98 10.35
C VAL A 542 -3.41 1.83 10.08
N ALA A 543 -2.75 2.27 11.16
CA ALA A 543 -1.44 2.89 11.10
C ALA A 543 -0.48 2.26 12.11
N ILE A 544 0.75 1.95 11.70
CA ILE A 544 1.80 1.41 12.57
C ILE A 544 2.97 2.39 12.65
N ALA A 545 3.50 2.56 13.86
CA ALA A 545 4.77 3.23 14.11
C ALA A 545 5.75 2.29 14.79
N HIS A 546 7.04 2.45 14.49
CA HIS A 546 8.10 1.75 15.22
C HIS A 546 9.28 2.66 15.54
N ALA A 547 9.94 2.43 16.68
CA ALA A 547 11.16 3.12 17.07
C ALA A 547 12.34 2.16 16.85
N GLN A 548 13.04 2.26 15.72
CA GLN A 548 14.16 1.36 15.37
C GLN A 548 13.81 -0.14 15.47
N ALA A 549 12.57 -0.52 15.14
CA ALA A 549 12.05 -1.89 15.29
C ALA A 549 11.28 -2.40 14.05
N PRO A 550 11.83 -2.25 12.82
CA PRO A 550 11.10 -2.57 11.58
C PRO A 550 10.66 -4.03 11.51
N VAL A 551 11.51 -4.98 11.91
CA VAL A 551 11.16 -6.42 11.93
C VAL A 551 9.94 -6.72 12.82
N TRP A 552 9.79 -5.98 13.92
CA TRP A 552 8.66 -6.13 14.81
C TRP A 552 7.41 -5.42 14.25
N ALA A 553 7.59 -4.28 13.60
CA ALA A 553 6.53 -3.58 12.87
C ALA A 553 5.92 -4.48 11.78
N ASP A 554 6.77 -5.05 10.91
CA ASP A 554 6.38 -5.99 9.86
C ASP A 554 5.62 -7.19 10.42
N ARG A 555 6.11 -7.76 11.54
CA ARG A 555 5.43 -8.88 12.20
C ARG A 555 4.04 -8.46 12.70
N LEU A 556 3.89 -7.28 13.29
CA LEU A 556 2.59 -6.81 13.78
C LEU A 556 1.65 -6.49 12.60
N LYS A 557 2.17 -5.88 11.54
CA LYS A 557 1.45 -5.61 10.29
C LYS A 557 0.85 -6.87 9.68
N ASN A 558 1.66 -7.91 9.49
CA ASN A 558 1.21 -9.18 8.94
C ASN A 558 0.09 -9.80 9.81
N LEU A 559 0.30 -9.82 11.13
CA LEU A 559 -0.71 -10.33 12.05
C LEU A 559 -2.02 -9.52 12.01
N ILE A 560 -1.96 -8.20 11.84
CA ILE A 560 -3.16 -7.38 11.68
C ILE A 560 -3.86 -7.70 10.35
N GLN A 561 -3.12 -7.79 9.24
CA GLN A 561 -3.69 -8.10 7.93
C GLN A 561 -4.32 -9.50 7.86
N GLU A 562 -3.77 -10.48 8.60
CA GLU A 562 -4.34 -11.83 8.73
C GLU A 562 -5.63 -11.86 9.56
N ASN A 563 -5.84 -10.91 10.47
CA ASN A 563 -6.90 -10.97 11.48
C ASN A 563 -8.00 -9.91 11.32
N PHE A 564 -7.83 -8.91 10.45
CA PHE A 564 -8.75 -7.79 10.28
C PHE A 564 -8.91 -7.44 8.79
N GLN A 565 -10.09 -6.97 8.41
CA GLN A 565 -10.32 -6.43 7.06
C GLN A 565 -9.72 -5.02 6.92
N VAL A 566 -8.41 -4.94 6.62
CA VAL A 566 -7.74 -3.65 6.47
C VAL A 566 -7.97 -3.04 5.08
N THR A 567 -8.58 -1.86 5.03
CA THR A 567 -8.81 -1.12 3.77
C THR A 567 -7.72 -0.12 3.44
N GLU A 568 -7.00 0.35 4.46
CA GLU A 568 -5.88 1.27 4.30
C GLU A 568 -4.86 1.02 5.41
N PHE A 569 -3.58 1.04 5.04
CA PHE A 569 -2.47 0.79 5.93
C PHE A 569 -1.43 1.91 5.79
N LEU A 570 -1.06 2.53 6.90
CA LEU A 570 0.04 3.49 6.99
C LEU A 570 1.14 2.93 7.89
N GLU A 571 2.39 3.23 7.56
CA GLU A 571 3.54 2.78 8.32
C GLU A 571 4.59 3.88 8.38
N CYS A 572 5.19 4.08 9.55
CA CYS A 572 6.23 5.09 9.73
C CYS A 572 7.25 4.69 10.81
N GLU A 573 8.43 5.27 10.74
CA GLU A 573 9.36 5.28 11.87
C GLU A 573 8.97 6.42 12.82
N ALA A 574 8.88 6.14 14.12
CA ALA A 574 8.50 7.12 15.14
C ALA A 574 9.54 8.25 15.18
N GLY A 575 9.06 9.49 15.07
CA GLY A 575 9.89 10.69 15.01
C GLY A 575 10.65 10.95 16.31
N PRO A 576 11.78 11.69 16.24
CA PRO A 576 12.56 12.14 17.40
C PRO A 576 11.74 12.65 18.59
N GLY A 577 10.65 13.40 18.36
CA GLY A 577 9.77 13.90 19.43
C GLY A 577 9.09 12.78 20.24
N VAL A 578 8.56 11.76 19.56
CA VAL A 578 7.93 10.59 20.20
C VAL A 578 9.00 9.63 20.72
N GLY A 579 10.03 9.36 19.90
CA GLY A 579 11.16 8.46 20.19
C GLY A 579 11.91 8.83 21.47
N ALA A 580 12.05 10.12 21.79
CA ALA A 580 12.62 10.59 23.05
C ALA A 580 11.89 10.07 24.30
N ASN A 581 10.59 9.77 24.18
CA ASN A 581 9.74 9.34 25.28
C ASN A 581 9.46 7.83 25.29
N VAL A 582 9.42 7.17 24.13
CA VAL A 582 9.17 5.71 24.06
C VAL A 582 10.44 4.87 23.99
N GLY A 583 11.54 5.44 23.51
CA GLY A 583 12.82 4.75 23.29
C GLY A 583 12.81 3.77 22.11
N PRO A 584 13.98 3.25 21.72
CA PRO A 584 14.10 2.23 20.69
C PRO A 584 13.46 0.91 21.14
N GLY A 585 13.02 0.10 20.17
CA GLY A 585 12.33 -1.17 20.39
C GLY A 585 10.80 -1.04 20.52
N ALA A 586 10.27 0.19 20.58
CA ALA A 586 8.83 0.42 20.67
C ALA A 586 8.12 0.11 19.34
N VAL A 587 6.93 -0.49 19.41
CA VAL A 587 6.03 -0.71 18.27
C VAL A 587 4.61 -0.34 18.69
N ALA A 588 3.94 0.47 17.88
CA ALA A 588 2.57 0.93 18.10
C ALA A 588 1.71 0.63 16.88
N ALA A 589 0.43 0.34 17.13
CA ALA A 589 -0.60 0.30 16.10
C ALA A 589 -1.79 1.15 16.55
N ALA A 590 -2.33 1.92 15.63
CA ALA A 590 -3.62 2.59 15.75
C ALA A 590 -4.60 1.96 14.76
N MET A 591 -5.83 1.71 15.22
CA MET A 591 -6.89 1.12 14.42
C MET A 591 -8.17 1.93 14.56
N PHE A 592 -8.82 2.20 13.44
CA PHE A 592 -10.08 2.93 13.36
C PHE A 592 -11.05 2.23 12.41
N GLN A 593 -12.31 2.10 12.84
CA GLN A 593 -13.40 1.59 12.01
C GLN A 593 -14.38 2.73 11.71
N PRO A 594 -14.43 3.20 10.44
CA PRO A 594 -15.38 4.23 10.07
C PRO A 594 -16.81 3.71 10.14
N ARG A 595 -17.73 4.59 10.54
CA ARG A 595 -19.16 4.39 10.26
C ARG A 595 -19.43 4.59 8.77
N GLU A 596 -20.58 4.12 8.29
CA GLU A 596 -20.95 4.19 6.87
C GLU A 596 -20.92 5.64 6.32
N ASP A 597 -21.40 6.62 7.10
CA ASP A 597 -21.37 8.04 6.72
C ASP A 597 -19.97 8.66 6.75
N GLU A 598 -19.03 8.05 7.48
CA GLU A 598 -17.65 8.51 7.62
C GLU A 598 -16.75 7.92 6.54
N ALA A 599 -17.03 6.69 6.10
CA ALA A 599 -16.20 5.96 5.15
C ALA A 599 -15.94 6.78 3.88
N ALA A 600 -16.97 7.42 3.31
CA ALA A 600 -16.81 8.27 2.14
C ALA A 600 -15.99 9.54 2.41
N LEU A 601 -16.11 10.11 3.61
CA LEU A 601 -15.43 11.34 4.02
C LEU A 601 -13.94 11.14 4.29
N ILE A 602 -13.58 10.00 4.85
CA ILE A 602 -12.20 9.67 5.21
C ILE A 602 -11.53 8.71 4.25
N ALA A 603 -12.22 8.22 3.22
CA ALA A 603 -11.64 7.35 2.20
C ALA A 603 -10.39 8.01 1.60
N PRO A 604 -9.37 7.20 1.23
CA PRO A 604 -8.27 7.67 0.41
C PRO A 604 -8.80 8.53 -0.72
N LEU A 605 -8.14 9.67 -0.96
CA LEU A 605 -8.41 10.42 -2.17
C LEU A 605 -8.25 9.46 -3.35
N PRO A 606 -9.12 9.53 -4.38
CA PRO A 606 -9.02 8.65 -5.52
C PRO A 606 -7.56 8.61 -5.98
N ARG A 607 -6.95 7.43 -5.89
CA ARG A 607 -5.67 7.16 -6.54
C ARG A 607 -6.01 7.17 -8.03
N GLY A 608 -5.92 8.36 -8.63
CA GLY A 608 -6.13 8.56 -10.07
C GLY A 608 -5.04 7.89 -10.87
#